data_AF-A0A843L8E7-F1
#
_entry.id   AF-A0A843L8E7-F1
#
_cell.length_a   1.000
_cell.length_b   1.000
_cell.length_c   1.000
_cell.angle_alpha   90.00
_cell.angle_beta   90.00
_cell.angle_gamma   90.00
#
_symmetry.space_group_name_H-M   'P 1'
#
loop_
_entity.id
_entity.type
_entity.pdbx_description
1 polymer ?
#
loop_
_entity_poly.entity_id
_entity_poly.type
_entity_poly.pdbx_seq_one_letter_code
_entity_poly.pdbx_strand_id
1 'polypeptide(L)'
;MISIADRAVCSDRKASLFLCILAGLTASVLLAAAANAAVDEAWGTVTNVVDGDTFDVTVEKPSDKVAYQVERVRLADVDSPEMDTEEGVAARDFTYAVLMNKKVFLDIDDGSASGRDSYGRLICVAYMSGVYGQPIASPCYNRLLVDSGYASLHNFTNNEFIPKNWWRQGQPADLRLPWDSDEVDQNNSPENQSQDLGGRLKETLERELLPRLQDSAEKELDRMQKEGWSWLKGQIGLNSTASTKQP
;
A
#
# COMPACT_ATOMS: atom_id res chain seq x y z
N MET A 1 -28.79 -31.57 -59.98
CA MET A 1 -27.34 -31.64 -59.80
C MET A 1 -26.86 -30.31 -59.27
N ILE A 2 -26.64 -30.18 -57.95
CA ILE A 2 -26.04 -28.98 -57.36
C ILE A 2 -24.54 -29.18 -57.42
N SER A 3 -23.86 -28.27 -58.11
CA SER A 3 -22.44 -28.37 -58.48
C SER A 3 -21.54 -28.41 -57.25
N ILE A 4 -20.55 -29.29 -57.25
CA ILE A 4 -19.54 -29.45 -56.20
C ILE A 4 -18.74 -28.14 -55.96
N ALA A 5 -18.74 -27.23 -56.95
CA ALA A 5 -18.12 -25.91 -56.86
C ALA A 5 -18.77 -24.99 -55.79
N ASP A 6 -20.09 -25.07 -55.56
CA ASP A 6 -20.78 -24.20 -54.58
C ASP A 6 -20.48 -24.57 -53.12
N ARG A 7 -20.11 -25.84 -52.87
CA ARG A 7 -19.78 -26.31 -51.51
C ARG A 7 -18.40 -25.86 -51.04
N ALA A 8 -17.43 -25.72 -51.94
CA ALA A 8 -16.08 -25.26 -51.60
C ALA A 8 -16.07 -23.76 -51.23
N VAL A 9 -16.75 -22.93 -52.02
CA VAL A 9 -16.83 -21.47 -51.79
C VAL A 9 -17.53 -21.12 -50.47
N CYS A 10 -18.51 -21.93 -50.04
CA CYS A 10 -19.21 -21.74 -48.77
C CYS A 10 -18.38 -22.15 -47.54
N SER A 11 -17.43 -23.09 -47.70
CA SER A 11 -16.53 -23.52 -46.63
C SER A 11 -15.44 -22.47 -46.34
N ASP A 12 -14.84 -21.90 -47.38
CA ASP A 12 -13.77 -20.89 -47.24
C ASP A 12 -14.26 -19.58 -46.62
N ARG A 13 -15.49 -19.15 -46.95
CA ARG A 13 -16.09 -17.95 -46.36
C ARG A 13 -16.37 -18.11 -44.85
N LYS A 14 -16.74 -19.32 -44.42
CA LYS A 14 -16.97 -19.63 -43.00
C LYS A 14 -15.64 -19.69 -42.25
N ALA A 15 -14.62 -20.35 -42.81
CA ALA A 15 -13.29 -20.40 -42.20
C ALA A 15 -12.66 -19.01 -42.05
N SER A 16 -12.81 -18.14 -43.05
CA SER A 16 -12.32 -16.75 -42.99
C SER A 16 -13.05 -15.89 -41.95
N LEU A 17 -14.37 -16.05 -41.81
CA LEU A 17 -15.16 -15.38 -40.76
C LEU A 17 -14.76 -15.86 -39.34
N PHE A 18 -14.56 -17.18 -39.14
CA PHE A 18 -14.11 -17.72 -37.86
C PHE A 18 -12.71 -17.25 -37.47
N LEU A 19 -11.78 -17.13 -38.43
CA LEU A 19 -10.43 -16.62 -38.19
C LEU A 19 -10.44 -15.13 -37.79
N CYS A 20 -11.27 -14.31 -38.43
CA CYS A 20 -11.44 -12.90 -38.07
C CYS A 20 -12.08 -12.72 -36.69
N ILE A 21 -13.06 -13.56 -36.32
CA ILE A 21 -13.67 -13.54 -34.99
C ILE A 21 -12.66 -13.98 -33.92
N LEU A 22 -11.84 -15.01 -34.19
CA LEU A 22 -10.79 -15.45 -33.27
C LEU A 22 -9.70 -14.38 -33.11
N ALA A 23 -9.27 -13.74 -34.20
CA ALA A 23 -8.32 -12.62 -34.17
C ALA A 23 -8.90 -11.38 -33.46
N GLY A 24 -10.19 -11.11 -33.61
CA GLY A 24 -10.88 -10.04 -32.90
C GLY A 24 -11.01 -10.32 -31.40
N LEU A 25 -11.33 -11.56 -31.03
CA LEU A 25 -11.39 -12.00 -29.63
C LEU A 25 -10.01 -11.97 -28.97
N THR A 26 -8.95 -12.44 -29.64
CA THR A 26 -7.59 -12.37 -29.10
C THR A 26 -7.11 -10.92 -28.98
N ALA A 27 -7.43 -10.04 -29.94
CA ALA A 27 -7.13 -8.62 -29.85
C ALA A 27 -7.90 -7.94 -28.70
N SER A 28 -9.16 -8.32 -28.46
CA SER A 28 -9.96 -7.78 -27.35
C SER A 28 -9.46 -8.24 -25.97
N VAL A 29 -8.97 -9.48 -25.85
CA VAL A 29 -8.36 -10.00 -24.62
C VAL A 29 -6.99 -9.36 -24.37
N LEU A 30 -6.21 -9.09 -25.42
CA LEU A 30 -4.94 -8.37 -25.32
C LEU A 30 -5.14 -6.88 -24.95
N LEU A 31 -6.21 -6.25 -25.42
CA LEU A 31 -6.50 -4.84 -25.10
C LEU A 31 -7.05 -4.67 -23.67
N ALA A 32 -7.78 -5.66 -23.15
CA ALA A 32 -8.28 -5.64 -21.77
C ALA A 32 -7.19 -5.88 -20.71
N ALA A 33 -6.03 -6.41 -21.09
CA ALA A 33 -4.91 -6.64 -20.16
C ALA A 33 -4.06 -5.39 -19.85
N ALA A 34 -4.32 -4.26 -20.52
CA ALA A 34 -3.51 -3.04 -20.42
C ALA A 34 -4.09 -1.97 -19.46
N ALA A 35 -5.19 -2.27 -18.75
CA ALA A 35 -5.89 -1.30 -17.90
C ALA A 35 -6.16 -1.85 -16.49
N ASN A 36 -5.18 -2.54 -15.92
CA ASN A 36 -5.20 -2.82 -14.49
C ASN A 36 -4.49 -1.65 -13.79
N ALA A 37 -5.22 -0.85 -13.02
CA ALA A 37 -4.66 -0.05 -11.93
C ALA A 37 -3.89 -1.03 -11.04
N ALA A 38 -2.58 -1.04 -11.20
CA ALA A 38 -1.73 -2.11 -10.70
C ALA A 38 -0.90 -1.55 -9.57
N VAL A 39 -0.94 -2.23 -8.43
CA VAL A 39 -0.10 -1.96 -7.25
C VAL A 39 1.39 -1.84 -7.60
N ASP A 40 1.83 -2.34 -8.76
CA ASP A 40 3.22 -2.33 -9.23
C ASP A 40 3.49 -1.49 -10.50
N GLU A 41 2.67 -0.49 -10.83
CA GLU A 41 2.87 0.39 -12.00
C GLU A 41 4.29 0.95 -12.09
N ALA A 42 4.79 1.50 -10.98
CA ALA A 42 6.18 1.88 -10.82
C ALA A 42 6.73 1.42 -9.46
N TRP A 43 8.04 1.22 -9.37
CA TRP A 43 8.69 0.98 -8.08
C TRP A 43 10.12 1.47 -8.06
N GLY A 44 10.61 1.72 -6.86
CA GLY A 44 11.96 2.23 -6.64
C GLY A 44 12.30 2.29 -5.16
N THR A 45 13.46 2.88 -4.87
CA THR A 45 13.96 3.05 -3.51
C THR A 45 13.80 4.49 -3.08
N VAL A 46 13.24 4.71 -1.88
CA VAL A 46 13.12 6.06 -1.30
C VAL A 46 14.50 6.57 -0.91
N THR A 47 14.87 7.73 -1.44
CA THR A 47 16.21 8.32 -1.24
C THR A 47 16.18 9.65 -0.52
N ASN A 48 15.01 10.28 -0.39
CA ASN A 48 14.83 11.49 0.38
C ASN A 48 13.39 11.57 0.91
N VAL A 49 13.21 12.13 2.11
CA VAL A 49 11.89 12.37 2.70
C VAL A 49 11.77 13.87 2.94
N VAL A 50 10.76 14.50 2.33
CA VAL A 50 10.57 15.96 2.37
C VAL A 50 9.75 16.34 3.60
N ASP A 51 8.61 15.68 3.79
CA ASP A 51 7.68 15.84 4.91
C ASP A 51 6.93 14.52 5.18
N GLY A 52 5.81 14.56 5.91
CA GLY A 52 5.04 13.37 6.27
C GLY A 52 4.43 12.63 5.07
N ASP A 53 3.98 13.34 4.04
CA ASP A 53 3.26 12.75 2.89
C ASP A 53 3.97 12.96 1.54
N THR A 54 5.16 13.54 1.55
CA THR A 54 5.98 13.83 0.37
C THR A 54 7.39 13.26 0.52
N PHE A 55 7.82 12.46 -0.46
CA PHE A 55 9.15 11.85 -0.51
C PHE A 55 9.66 11.68 -1.95
N ASP A 56 10.96 11.50 -2.11
CA ASP A 56 11.58 11.27 -3.42
C ASP A 56 11.98 9.79 -3.58
N VAL A 57 11.65 9.23 -4.74
CA VAL A 57 11.92 7.83 -5.11
C VAL A 57 12.89 7.82 -6.28
N THR A 58 14.01 7.09 -6.12
CA THR A 58 14.83 6.71 -7.26
C THR A 58 14.17 5.51 -7.94
N VAL A 59 13.61 5.75 -9.11
CA VAL A 59 12.77 4.78 -9.82
C VAL A 59 13.62 3.66 -10.42
N GLU A 60 13.32 2.41 -10.09
CA GLU A 60 14.00 1.24 -10.64
C GLU A 60 13.18 0.58 -11.77
N LYS A 61 11.84 0.60 -11.67
CA LYS A 61 10.91 0.29 -12.77
C LYS A 61 10.02 1.51 -13.02
N PRO A 62 10.15 2.19 -14.18
CA PRO A 62 9.29 3.31 -14.54
C PRO A 62 7.96 2.83 -15.14
N SER A 63 6.92 3.63 -14.94
CA SER A 63 5.70 3.63 -15.77
C SER A 63 5.82 4.65 -16.90
N ASP A 64 4.81 4.75 -17.77
CA ASP A 64 4.71 5.78 -18.80
C ASP A 64 4.56 7.21 -18.24
N LYS A 65 4.16 7.34 -16.98
CA LYS A 65 4.00 8.63 -16.26
C LYS A 65 5.27 9.10 -15.54
N VAL A 66 6.25 8.21 -15.39
CA VAL A 66 7.56 8.55 -14.84
C VAL A 66 8.36 9.29 -15.91
N ALA A 67 8.73 10.53 -15.60
CA ALA A 67 9.48 11.42 -16.48
C ALA A 67 10.97 11.47 -16.12
N TYR A 68 11.32 11.21 -14.85
CA TYR A 68 12.66 11.37 -14.31
C TYR A 68 13.14 10.11 -13.57
N GLN A 69 14.46 9.97 -13.46
CA GLN A 69 15.08 8.88 -12.68
C GLN A 69 14.80 9.01 -11.17
N VAL A 70 14.64 10.23 -10.69
CA VAL A 70 14.22 10.54 -9.31
C VAL A 70 12.93 11.30 -9.39
N GLU A 71 11.88 10.75 -8.81
CA GLU A 71 10.53 11.32 -8.83
C GLU A 71 10.10 11.74 -7.43
N ARG A 72 9.46 12.90 -7.33
CA ARG A 72 8.80 13.34 -6.11
C ARG A 72 7.38 12.80 -6.06
N VAL A 73 7.05 12.09 -5.00
CA VAL A 73 5.75 11.49 -4.75
C VAL A 73 5.02 12.30 -3.68
N ARG A 74 3.74 12.59 -3.91
CA ARG A 74 2.77 13.07 -2.93
C ARG A 74 1.74 11.96 -2.72
N LEU A 75 1.56 11.53 -1.48
CA LEU A 75 0.58 10.49 -1.17
C LEU A 75 -0.84 10.95 -1.51
N ALA A 76 -1.64 10.09 -2.12
CA ALA A 76 -3.04 10.36 -2.39
C ALA A 76 -3.87 10.38 -1.09
N ASP A 77 -4.82 11.32 -1.05
CA ASP A 77 -5.88 11.45 -0.05
C ASP A 77 -5.49 11.45 1.45
N VAL A 78 -4.24 11.79 1.73
CA VAL A 78 -3.73 11.99 3.08
C VAL A 78 -3.12 13.37 3.18
N ASP A 79 -3.19 13.97 4.35
CA ASP A 79 -2.65 15.30 4.60
C ASP A 79 -1.90 15.30 5.92
N SER A 80 -0.58 15.47 5.84
CA SER A 80 0.29 15.56 7.01
C SER A 80 0.35 17.00 7.51
N PRO A 81 0.58 17.22 8.81
CA PRO A 81 0.85 18.56 9.31
C PRO A 81 2.06 19.19 8.61
N GLU A 82 1.99 20.50 8.40
CA GLU A 82 3.03 21.26 7.71
C GLU A 82 4.35 21.30 8.50
N MET A 83 5.48 21.37 7.80
CA MET A 83 6.82 21.28 8.39
C MET A 83 7.21 22.45 9.32
N ASP A 84 6.41 23.52 9.38
CA ASP A 84 6.56 24.63 10.32
C ASP A 84 5.96 24.33 11.71
N THR A 85 5.33 23.16 11.87
CA THR A 85 4.78 22.65 13.13
C THR A 85 5.65 21.52 13.71
N GLU A 86 5.57 21.31 15.03
CA GLU A 86 6.27 20.19 15.69
C GLU A 86 5.71 18.84 15.21
N GLU A 87 4.40 18.78 14.96
CA GLU A 87 3.70 17.61 14.44
C GLU A 87 4.17 17.25 13.03
N GLY A 88 4.43 18.24 12.17
CA GLY A 88 4.94 18.01 10.82
C GLY A 88 6.35 17.44 10.82
N VAL A 89 7.21 17.93 11.72
CA VAL A 89 8.54 17.34 11.94
C VAL A 89 8.43 15.88 12.41
N ALA A 90 7.51 15.59 13.33
CA ALA A 90 7.28 14.23 13.80
C ALA A 90 6.75 13.30 12.69
N ALA A 91 5.84 13.80 11.83
CA ALA A 91 5.32 13.07 10.69
C ALA A 91 6.42 12.75 9.66
N ARG A 92 7.30 13.70 9.36
CA ARG A 92 8.48 13.47 8.52
C ARG A 92 9.40 12.40 9.11
N ASP A 93 9.67 12.46 10.42
CA ASP A 93 10.56 11.49 11.07
C ASP A 93 9.98 10.08 11.07
N PHE A 94 8.66 9.96 11.20
CA PHE A 94 7.96 8.69 11.00
C PHE A 94 8.15 8.18 9.56
N THR A 95 7.88 9.02 8.56
CA THR A 95 8.08 8.65 7.14
C THR A 95 9.52 8.29 6.83
N TYR A 96 10.48 9.01 7.39
CA TYR A 96 11.89 8.66 7.29
C TYR A 96 12.19 7.28 7.91
N ALA A 97 11.73 7.02 9.13
CA ALA A 97 11.97 5.75 9.80
C ALA A 97 11.36 4.56 9.05
N VAL A 98 10.18 4.76 8.45
CA VAL A 98 9.44 3.69 7.77
C VAL A 98 9.90 3.49 6.33
N LEU A 99 10.21 4.55 5.58
CA LEU A 99 10.43 4.44 4.13
C LEU A 99 11.87 4.63 3.68
N MET A 100 12.72 5.35 4.43
CA MET A 100 14.07 5.69 3.95
C MET A 100 14.89 4.44 3.61
N ASN A 101 15.53 4.46 2.43
CA ASN A 101 16.28 3.33 1.87
C ASN A 101 15.48 2.03 1.72
N LYS A 102 14.15 2.10 1.72
CA LYS A 102 13.28 0.95 1.44
C LYS A 102 12.69 1.05 0.05
N LYS A 103 12.39 -0.13 -0.49
CA LYS A 103 11.67 -0.28 -1.76
C LYS A 103 10.19 -0.03 -1.55
N VAL A 104 9.63 0.80 -2.41
CA VAL A 104 8.20 1.12 -2.45
C VAL A 104 7.66 0.86 -3.85
N PHE A 105 6.40 0.43 -3.90
CA PHE A 105 5.61 0.30 -5.11
C PHE A 105 4.56 1.40 -5.14
N LEU A 106 4.34 1.96 -6.32
CA LEU A 106 3.50 3.12 -6.54
C LEU A 106 2.39 2.73 -7.51
N ASP A 107 1.17 3.04 -7.08
CA ASP A 107 -0.05 3.08 -7.88
C ASP A 107 -0.32 4.55 -8.18
N ILE A 108 -0.15 4.97 -9.44
CA ILE A 108 -0.06 6.38 -9.85
C ILE A 108 -1.40 6.82 -10.41
N ASP A 109 -1.88 8.00 -9.99
CA ASP A 109 -3.16 8.57 -10.43
C ASP A 109 -3.38 8.50 -11.96
N ASP A 110 -4.43 7.79 -12.39
CA ASP A 110 -5.00 7.79 -13.74
C ASP A 110 -6.06 8.87 -13.98
N GLY A 111 -6.49 9.59 -12.93
CA GLY A 111 -7.42 10.70 -13.04
C GLY A 111 -6.87 11.88 -13.85
N SER A 112 -5.55 12.07 -13.83
CA SER A 112 -4.84 13.06 -14.64
C SER A 112 -3.98 12.40 -15.73
N ALA A 113 -3.90 13.05 -16.89
CA ALA A 113 -3.11 12.54 -18.03
C ALA A 113 -1.61 12.36 -17.70
N SER A 114 -1.10 13.10 -16.71
CA SER A 114 0.28 13.00 -16.25
C SER A 114 0.46 12.24 -14.93
N GLY A 115 -0.62 11.89 -14.22
CA GLY A 115 -0.57 11.38 -12.84
C GLY A 115 0.07 12.35 -11.85
N ARG A 116 -0.06 13.66 -12.08
CA ARG A 116 0.67 14.70 -11.34
C ARG A 116 -0.21 15.84 -10.90
N ASP A 117 0.18 16.45 -9.79
CA ASP A 117 -0.41 17.70 -9.33
C ASP A 117 0.17 18.94 -10.07
N SER A 118 -0.31 20.12 -9.69
CA SER A 118 0.15 21.41 -10.26
C SER A 118 1.60 21.74 -9.96
N TYR A 119 2.24 21.03 -9.02
CA TYR A 119 3.65 21.19 -8.66
C TYR A 119 4.54 20.16 -9.36
N GLY A 120 3.96 19.28 -10.18
CA GLY A 120 4.68 18.23 -10.91
C GLY A 120 5.04 17.02 -10.05
N ARG A 121 4.43 16.85 -8.86
CA ARG A 121 4.61 15.66 -8.01
C ARG A 121 3.70 14.55 -8.48
N LEU A 122 4.18 13.31 -8.48
CA LEU A 122 3.34 12.14 -8.75
C LEU A 122 2.35 11.95 -7.59
N ILE A 123 1.06 11.82 -7.90
CA ILE A 123 0.03 11.50 -6.91
C ILE A 123 -0.11 9.99 -6.86
N CYS A 124 0.13 9.37 -5.70
CA CYS A 124 0.16 7.91 -5.61
C CYS A 124 -0.42 7.32 -4.32
N VAL A 125 -0.91 6.09 -4.40
CA VAL A 125 -0.97 5.20 -3.24
C VAL A 125 0.33 4.39 -3.19
N ALA A 126 1.02 4.44 -2.05
CA ALA A 126 2.32 3.80 -1.89
C ALA A 126 2.20 2.49 -1.10
N TYR A 127 2.89 1.44 -1.55
CA TYR A 127 2.92 0.12 -0.93
C TYR A 127 4.35 -0.27 -0.58
N MET A 128 4.54 -0.84 0.61
CA MET A 128 5.87 -1.26 1.08
C MET A 128 6.25 -2.62 0.50
N SER A 129 7.55 -2.85 0.33
CA SER A 129 8.07 -4.17 -0.04
C SER A 129 8.07 -5.13 1.16
N GLY A 130 7.57 -6.34 0.96
CA GLY A 130 7.62 -7.44 1.91
C GLY A 130 8.95 -8.17 1.90
N VAL A 131 9.06 -9.20 2.76
CA VAL A 131 10.32 -9.92 3.03
C VAL A 131 10.96 -10.52 1.78
N TYR A 132 10.17 -10.90 0.77
CA TYR A 132 10.68 -11.48 -0.48
C TYR A 132 10.68 -10.48 -1.66
N GLY A 133 10.57 -9.19 -1.38
CA GLY A 133 10.61 -8.14 -2.40
C GLY A 133 9.26 -7.83 -3.06
N GLN A 134 8.19 -8.57 -2.75
CA GLN A 134 6.84 -8.36 -3.29
C GLN A 134 6.13 -7.15 -2.64
N PRO A 135 5.20 -6.47 -3.32
CA PRO A 135 4.39 -5.44 -2.69
C PRO A 135 3.50 -6.04 -1.59
N ILE A 136 3.45 -5.38 -0.44
CA ILE A 136 2.44 -5.62 0.58
C ILE A 136 1.21 -4.79 0.20
N ALA A 137 0.20 -5.46 -0.34
CA ALA A 137 -1.05 -4.81 -0.77
C ALA A 137 -1.86 -4.21 0.39
N SER A 138 -1.60 -4.62 1.64
CA SER A 138 -2.28 -4.06 2.81
C SER A 138 -1.52 -4.27 4.14
N PRO A 139 -1.50 -3.25 5.02
CA PRO A 139 -1.94 -1.88 4.77
C PRO A 139 -0.98 -1.18 3.78
N CYS A 140 -1.52 -0.33 2.91
CA CYS A 140 -0.70 0.62 2.16
C CYS A 140 -0.09 1.67 3.12
N TYR A 141 0.95 2.36 2.66
CA TYR A 141 1.63 3.35 3.47
C TYR A 141 0.73 4.55 3.82
N ASN A 142 -0.14 4.98 2.90
CA ASN A 142 -1.11 6.06 3.14
C ASN A 142 -1.96 5.77 4.39
N ARG A 143 -2.47 4.53 4.50
CA ARG A 143 -3.22 4.09 5.67
C ARG A 143 -2.34 4.04 6.92
N LEU A 144 -1.13 3.50 6.82
CA LEU A 144 -0.22 3.41 7.96
C LEU A 144 0.08 4.79 8.57
N LEU A 145 0.26 5.81 7.74
CA LEU A 145 0.54 7.18 8.16
C LEU A 145 -0.65 7.78 8.96
N VAL A 146 -1.88 7.53 8.50
CA VAL A 146 -3.11 7.98 9.19
C VAL A 146 -3.38 7.18 10.46
N ASP A 147 -3.29 5.84 10.40
CA ASP A 147 -3.48 4.96 11.56
C ASP A 147 -2.47 5.25 12.69
N SER A 148 -1.28 5.77 12.34
CA SER A 148 -0.24 6.16 13.29
C SER A 148 -0.41 7.59 13.83
N GLY A 149 -1.40 8.35 13.35
CA GLY A 149 -1.70 9.71 13.81
C GLY A 149 -0.80 10.81 13.23
N TYR A 150 -0.02 10.51 12.19
CA TYR A 150 0.91 11.46 11.56
C TYR A 150 0.32 12.16 10.32
N ALA A 151 -0.87 11.75 9.88
CA ALA A 151 -1.65 12.42 8.85
C ALA A 151 -3.15 12.30 9.11
N SER A 152 -3.92 13.20 8.52
CA SER A 152 -5.38 13.13 8.46
C SER A 152 -5.83 12.61 7.10
N LEU A 153 -6.95 11.90 7.06
CA LEU A 153 -7.58 11.51 5.80
C LEU A 153 -8.25 12.73 5.15
N HIS A 154 -7.91 13.01 3.90
CA HIS A 154 -8.49 14.11 3.14
C HIS A 154 -8.74 13.68 1.71
N ASN A 155 -10.00 13.38 1.35
CA ASN A 155 -10.37 12.91 0.03
C ASN A 155 -10.23 14.02 -1.04
N PHE A 156 -9.12 14.06 -1.76
CA PHE A 156 -8.90 15.08 -2.78
C PHE A 156 -9.63 14.68 -4.07
N THR A 157 -10.55 15.52 -4.55
CA THR A 157 -11.38 15.20 -5.72
C THR A 157 -10.66 15.37 -7.07
N ASN A 158 -9.36 15.62 -7.06
CA ASN A 158 -8.53 15.86 -8.24
C ASN A 158 -7.64 14.68 -8.62
N ASN A 159 -7.84 13.53 -7.99
CA ASN A 159 -7.23 12.25 -8.32
C ASN A 159 -8.33 11.17 -8.42
N GLU A 160 -8.00 9.99 -8.92
CA GLU A 160 -8.94 8.88 -9.08
C GLU A 160 -9.20 8.07 -7.80
N PHE A 161 -8.34 8.22 -6.80
CA PHE A 161 -8.36 7.40 -5.60
C PHE A 161 -9.58 7.75 -4.74
N ILE A 162 -10.06 6.72 -4.05
CA ILE A 162 -11.12 6.86 -3.06
C ILE A 162 -10.56 6.24 -1.78
N PRO A 163 -10.42 7.01 -0.68
CA PRO A 163 -9.90 6.51 0.58
C PRO A 163 -10.48 5.18 1.03
N LYS A 164 -11.81 5.07 0.96
CA LYS A 164 -12.55 3.87 1.33
C LYS A 164 -12.07 2.61 0.60
N ASN A 165 -11.57 2.74 -0.63
CA ASN A 165 -11.12 1.60 -1.43
C ASN A 165 -9.76 1.08 -0.94
N TRP A 166 -8.72 1.92 -0.95
CA TRP A 166 -7.37 1.49 -0.52
C TRP A 166 -7.30 1.24 1.00
N TRP A 167 -8.22 1.80 1.79
CA TRP A 167 -8.33 1.49 3.22
C TRP A 167 -8.85 0.07 3.48
N ARG A 168 -9.80 -0.40 2.66
CA ARG A 168 -10.43 -1.73 2.76
C ARG A 168 -9.62 -2.83 2.08
N GLN A 169 -8.77 -2.50 1.11
CA GLN A 169 -7.89 -3.47 0.47
C GLN A 169 -7.08 -4.23 1.53
N GLY A 170 -7.20 -5.56 1.55
CA GLY A 170 -6.52 -6.49 2.46
C GLY A 170 -6.97 -6.52 3.92
N GLN A 171 -8.16 -6.00 4.27
CA GLN A 171 -8.83 -6.48 5.48
C GLN A 171 -9.24 -7.96 5.27
N PRO A 172 -8.83 -8.90 6.14
CA PRO A 172 -9.44 -10.22 6.14
C PRO A 172 -10.94 -10.05 6.42
N ALA A 173 -11.78 -10.84 5.75
CA ALA A 173 -13.24 -10.68 5.77
C ALA A 173 -13.86 -10.76 7.18
N ASP A 174 -13.10 -11.25 8.17
CA ASP A 174 -13.48 -11.40 9.58
C ASP A 174 -13.30 -10.13 10.43
N LEU A 175 -12.51 -9.14 9.98
CA LEU A 175 -12.31 -7.85 10.66
C LEU A 175 -13.14 -6.72 10.04
N ARG A 176 -14.03 -7.04 9.10
CA ARG A 176 -14.98 -6.09 8.53
C ARG A 176 -16.03 -5.73 9.58
N LEU A 177 -15.82 -4.61 10.27
CA LEU A 177 -16.71 -4.17 11.35
C LEU A 177 -18.15 -3.97 10.84
N PRO A 178 -19.20 -4.35 11.60
CA PRO A 178 -20.60 -4.29 11.17
C PRO A 178 -21.13 -2.91 10.76
N TRP A 179 -20.41 -1.81 11.05
CA TRP A 179 -20.76 -0.46 10.60
C TRP A 179 -20.44 -0.19 9.12
N ASP A 180 -19.77 -1.14 8.45
CA ASP A 180 -19.23 -0.97 7.09
C ASP A 180 -20.21 -1.35 5.97
N SER A 181 -21.43 -1.77 6.32
CA SER A 181 -22.54 -2.02 5.38
C SER A 181 -23.27 -0.73 5.06
N ASP A 182 -23.22 -0.32 3.79
CA ASP A 182 -23.96 0.79 3.19
C ASP A 182 -25.50 0.54 3.11
N GLU A 183 -26.11 -0.09 4.11
CA GLU A 183 -27.56 -0.17 4.26
C GLU A 183 -28.03 0.84 5.31
N VAL A 184 -28.29 2.06 4.85
CA VAL A 184 -29.15 3.00 5.59
C VAL A 184 -30.58 2.53 5.44
N ASP A 185 -31.00 1.58 6.27
CA ASP A 185 -32.40 1.23 6.41
C ASP A 185 -33.05 2.25 7.38
N GLN A 186 -33.73 3.26 6.84
CA GLN A 186 -34.27 4.40 7.61
C GLN A 186 -35.45 4.05 8.54
N ASN A 187 -35.77 2.76 8.75
CA ASN A 187 -36.98 2.35 9.45
C ASN A 187 -36.76 1.26 10.51
N ASN A 188 -35.76 1.40 11.38
CA ASN A 188 -35.82 0.78 12.71
C ASN A 188 -34.90 1.50 13.69
N SER A 189 -35.48 2.08 14.74
CA SER A 189 -34.74 2.62 15.88
C SER A 189 -34.21 1.45 16.74
N PRO A 190 -32.89 1.30 16.95
CA PRO A 190 -32.34 0.29 17.84
C PRO A 190 -31.67 0.97 19.05
N GLU A 191 -32.46 1.64 19.89
CA GLU A 191 -31.92 2.40 21.01
C GLU A 191 -31.59 1.57 22.28
N ASN A 192 -31.61 0.23 22.23
CA ASN A 192 -31.40 -0.56 23.47
C ASN A 192 -30.58 -1.87 23.34
N GLN A 193 -29.80 -2.07 22.27
CA GLN A 193 -28.91 -3.25 22.16
C GLN A 193 -27.44 -2.91 21.85
N SER A 194 -27.14 -1.72 21.36
CA SER A 194 -25.78 -1.30 20.96
C SER A 194 -24.87 -0.93 22.14
N GLN A 195 -25.45 -0.56 23.29
CA GLN A 195 -24.68 -0.14 24.47
C GLN A 195 -24.03 -1.31 25.23
N ASP A 196 -24.64 -2.50 25.22
CA ASP A 196 -24.14 -3.67 25.98
C ASP A 196 -22.98 -4.39 25.27
N LEU A 197 -23.05 -4.54 23.94
CA LEU A 197 -21.97 -5.19 23.18
C LEU A 197 -20.71 -4.34 23.11
N GLY A 198 -20.85 -3.02 22.92
CA GLY A 198 -19.71 -2.10 22.85
C GLY A 198 -18.93 -2.03 24.16
N GLY A 199 -19.63 -2.07 25.31
CA GLY A 199 -19.01 -2.12 26.62
C GLY A 199 -18.20 -3.40 26.85
N ARG A 200 -18.77 -4.55 26.50
CA ARG A 200 -18.11 -5.86 26.69
C ARG A 200 -16.90 -6.06 25.79
N LEU A 201 -16.97 -5.58 24.54
CA LEU A 201 -15.82 -5.64 23.62
C LEU A 201 -14.69 -4.72 24.11
N LYS A 202 -15.02 -3.49 24.50
CA LYS A 202 -14.05 -2.53 25.04
C LYS A 202 -13.35 -3.08 26.27
N GLU A 203 -14.10 -3.69 27.18
CA GLU A 203 -13.57 -4.28 28.40
C GLU A 203 -12.63 -5.48 28.13
N THR A 204 -12.96 -6.33 27.15
CA THR A 204 -12.11 -7.46 26.76
C THR A 204 -10.80 -6.97 26.12
N LEU A 205 -10.89 -5.94 25.29
CA LEU A 205 -9.74 -5.36 24.58
C LEU A 205 -8.78 -4.67 25.56
N GLU A 206 -9.31 -3.92 26.53
CA GLU A 206 -8.54 -3.25 27.58
C GLU A 206 -7.95 -4.21 28.62
N ARG A 207 -8.69 -5.25 29.03
CA ARG A 207 -8.21 -6.15 30.09
C ARG A 207 -7.29 -7.26 29.60
N GLU A 208 -7.50 -7.77 28.39
CA GLU A 208 -6.82 -9.00 27.97
C GLU A 208 -5.83 -8.80 26.83
N LEU A 209 -6.17 -7.97 25.84
CA LEU A 209 -5.37 -7.84 24.62
C LEU A 209 -4.29 -6.76 24.76
N LEU A 210 -4.64 -5.58 25.28
CA LEU A 210 -3.70 -4.48 25.44
C LEU A 210 -2.48 -4.83 26.31
N PRO A 211 -2.62 -5.46 27.49
CA PRO A 211 -1.46 -5.83 28.30
C PRO A 211 -0.57 -6.87 27.62
N ARG A 212 -1.15 -7.81 26.88
CA ARG A 212 -0.38 -8.86 26.18
C ARG A 212 0.41 -8.29 25.00
N LEU A 213 -0.16 -7.33 24.28
CA LEU A 213 0.53 -6.64 23.19
C LEU A 213 1.67 -5.77 23.74
N GLN A 214 1.44 -5.06 24.84
CA GLN A 214 2.49 -4.29 25.53
C GLN A 214 3.62 -5.21 26.01
N ASP A 215 3.32 -6.29 26.73
CA ASP A 215 4.31 -7.27 27.19
C ASP A 215 5.08 -7.92 26.03
N SER A 216 4.39 -8.21 24.91
CA SER A 216 5.02 -8.81 23.74
C SER A 216 5.92 -7.80 23.02
N ALA A 217 5.48 -6.56 22.88
CA ALA A 217 6.26 -5.49 22.27
C ALA A 217 7.49 -5.14 23.12
N GLU A 218 7.35 -5.07 24.44
CA GLU A 218 8.46 -4.84 25.37
C GLU A 218 9.48 -5.98 25.31
N LYS A 219 9.04 -7.25 25.32
CA LYS A 219 9.95 -8.41 25.18
C LYS A 219 10.71 -8.40 23.86
N GLU A 220 10.05 -8.00 22.78
CA GLU A 220 10.68 -7.88 21.47
C GLU A 220 11.68 -6.72 21.43
N LEU A 221 11.35 -5.54 21.98
CA LEU A 221 12.27 -4.42 22.15
C LEU A 221 13.49 -4.80 23.00
N ASP A 222 13.28 -5.50 24.11
CA ASP A 222 14.34 -6.00 25.01
C ASP A 222 15.27 -6.97 24.27
N ARG A 223 14.70 -7.84 23.43
CA ARG A 223 15.46 -8.78 22.60
C ARG A 223 16.27 -8.03 21.55
N MET A 224 15.66 -7.11 20.82
CA MET A 224 16.32 -6.31 19.79
C MET A 224 17.42 -5.41 20.37
N GLN A 225 17.22 -4.85 21.56
CA GLN A 225 18.25 -4.09 22.28
C GLN A 225 19.42 -4.98 22.72
N LYS A 226 19.16 -6.18 23.25
CA LYS A 226 20.21 -7.13 23.64
C LYS A 226 20.99 -7.65 22.42
N GLU A 227 20.30 -7.95 21.34
CA GLU A 227 20.90 -8.39 20.07
C GLU A 227 21.73 -7.27 19.44
N GLY A 228 21.18 -6.05 19.37
CA GLY A 228 21.91 -4.86 18.90
C GLY A 228 23.14 -4.55 19.75
N TRP A 229 23.04 -4.67 21.07
CA TRP A 229 24.17 -4.46 21.98
C TRP A 229 25.22 -5.58 21.88
N SER A 230 24.80 -6.82 21.64
CA SER A 230 25.69 -7.95 21.40
C SER A 230 26.44 -7.80 20.08
N TRP A 231 25.73 -7.42 19.02
CA TRP A 231 26.31 -7.11 17.72
C TRP A 231 27.32 -5.94 17.82
N LEU A 232 26.96 -4.86 18.52
CA LEU A 232 27.84 -3.71 18.73
C LEU A 232 29.12 -4.12 19.49
N LYS A 233 29.01 -4.93 20.55
CA LYS A 233 30.17 -5.46 21.31
C LYS A 233 31.13 -6.26 20.43
N GLY A 234 30.59 -7.00 19.44
CA GLY A 234 31.38 -7.72 18.44
C GLY A 234 32.15 -6.79 17.50
N GLN A 235 31.59 -5.63 17.14
CA GLN A 235 32.27 -4.63 16.30
C GLN A 235 33.33 -3.81 17.06
N ILE A 236 33.10 -3.49 18.32
CA ILE A 236 34.03 -2.66 19.13
C ILE A 236 35.15 -3.46 19.81
N GLY A 237 35.26 -4.76 19.56
CA GLY A 237 36.42 -5.58 19.99
C GLY A 237 36.59 -5.75 21.49
N LEU A 238 35.54 -5.58 22.31
CA LEU A 238 35.60 -5.82 23.76
C LEU A 238 35.47 -7.32 24.08
N ASN A 239 36.45 -8.12 23.67
CA ASN A 239 36.69 -9.42 24.26
C ASN A 239 37.42 -9.22 25.59
N SER A 240 36.69 -9.21 26.70
CA SER A 240 37.29 -9.31 28.04
C SER A 240 37.84 -10.73 28.23
N THR A 241 39.07 -10.96 27.80
CA THR A 241 39.85 -12.15 28.15
C THR A 241 40.32 -12.05 29.59
N ALA A 242 39.56 -12.66 30.51
CA ALA A 242 40.12 -13.08 31.79
C ALA A 242 41.02 -14.31 31.53
N SER A 243 42.29 -14.04 31.20
CA SER A 243 43.34 -15.04 31.10
C SER A 243 43.96 -15.27 32.48
N THR A 244 43.51 -16.30 33.20
CA THR A 244 44.28 -16.89 34.29
C THR A 244 45.44 -17.68 33.71
N LYS A 245 46.65 -17.13 33.83
CA LYS A 245 47.92 -17.83 33.59
C LYS A 245 48.18 -18.84 34.72
N GLN A 246 48.45 -20.09 34.35
CA GLN A 246 49.32 -21.01 35.12
C GLN A 246 50.74 -20.94 34.53
N PRO A 247 51.77 -21.09 35.36
CA PRO A 247 52.50 -22.37 35.39
C PRO A 247 52.22 -23.19 36.65
#